data_AF-F2JHS7-F1
#
_entry.id   AF-F2JHS7-F1
#
_cell.length_a   1.000
_cell.length_b   1.000
_cell.length_c   1.000
_cell.angle_alpha   90.00
_cell.angle_beta   90.00
_cell.angle_gamma   90.00
#
_symmetry.space_group_name_H-M   'P 1'
#
loop_
_entity.id
_entity.type
_entity.pdbx_description
1 polymer ?
#
loop_
_entity_poly.entity_id
_entity_poly.type
_entity_poly.pdbx_seq_one_letter_code
_entity_poly.pdbx_strand_id
1 'polypeptide(L)'
;MAEMMEFDVARARKTTTSIDNQAKELDKQMKQVKKLIEETSSWWKGDSGKKFLDQYNKIEPNVKKLIECVTNISLEVKATADAKEKEEQEIAAQLSK
;
A
#
# COMPACT_ATOMS: atom_id res chain seq x y z
N MET A 1 -29.35 13.15 -18.48
CA MET A 1 -28.52 11.97 -18.16
C MET A 1 -27.21 12.51 -17.62
N ALA A 2 -27.26 13.20 -16.47
CA ALA A 2 -26.98 12.62 -15.15
C ALA A 2 -25.57 11.99 -15.14
N GLU A 3 -24.57 12.86 -15.06
CA GLU A 3 -23.20 12.65 -14.60
C GLU A 3 -22.76 11.19 -14.47
N MET A 4 -22.26 10.61 -15.57
CA MET A 4 -21.20 9.62 -15.46
C MET A 4 -20.02 10.33 -14.79
N MET A 5 -19.90 10.23 -13.47
CA MET A 5 -18.59 10.27 -12.85
C MET A 5 -17.82 9.07 -13.44
N GLU A 6 -17.20 9.26 -14.61
CA GLU A 6 -16.40 8.25 -15.28
C GLU A 6 -15.31 7.81 -14.31
N PHE A 7 -15.35 6.53 -13.94
CA PHE A 7 -14.25 5.89 -13.28
C PHE A 7 -13.05 5.92 -14.23
N ASP A 8 -12.09 6.83 -13.99
CA ASP A 8 -10.87 6.97 -14.79
C ASP A 8 -9.94 5.77 -14.52
N VAL A 9 -10.08 4.72 -15.35
CA VAL A 9 -9.34 3.45 -15.28
C VAL A 9 -7.82 3.69 -15.29
N ALA A 10 -7.34 4.61 -16.12
CA ALA A 10 -5.92 4.91 -16.25
C ALA A 10 -5.37 5.57 -14.97
N ARG A 11 -6.12 6.54 -14.41
CA ARG A 11 -5.77 7.18 -13.15
C ARG A 11 -5.85 6.21 -11.98
N ALA A 12 -6.87 5.34 -11.94
CA ALA A 12 -7.00 4.30 -10.92
C ALA A 12 -5.78 3.35 -10.93
N ARG A 13 -5.39 2.83 -12.10
CA ARG A 13 -4.20 1.98 -12.24
C ARG A 13 -2.90 2.70 -11.83
N LYS A 14 -2.75 3.97 -12.22
CA LYS A 14 -1.59 4.78 -11.82
C LYS A 14 -1.53 4.97 -10.30
N THR A 15 -2.64 5.39 -9.69
CA THR A 15 -2.72 5.63 -8.24
C THR A 15 -2.45 4.36 -7.44
N THR A 16 -3.04 3.23 -7.81
CA THR A 16 -2.80 1.94 -7.12
C THR A 16 -1.36 1.48 -7.25
N THR A 17 -0.73 1.64 -8.41
CA THR A 17 0.70 1.36 -8.59
C THR A 17 1.57 2.25 -7.69
N SER A 18 1.25 3.54 -7.58
CA SER A 18 1.95 4.45 -6.67
C SER A 18 1.77 4.04 -5.21
N ILE A 19 0.55 3.69 -4.79
CA ILE A 19 0.27 3.21 -3.42
C ILE A 19 1.08 1.94 -3.12
N ASP A 20 1.08 0.95 -4.01
CA ASP A 20 1.83 -0.30 -3.83
C ASP A 20 3.34 -0.05 -3.68
N ASN A 21 3.88 0.88 -4.46
CA ASN A 21 5.30 1.25 -4.38
C ASN A 21 5.62 1.94 -3.05
N GLN A 22 4.77 2.86 -2.58
CA GLN A 22 4.93 3.51 -1.27
C GLN A 22 4.81 2.50 -0.13
N ALA A 23 3.88 1.56 -0.21
CA ALA A 23 3.71 0.50 0.78
C ALA A 23 4.96 -0.40 0.89
N LYS A 24 5.55 -0.78 -0.26
CA LYS A 24 6.81 -1.54 -0.31
C LYS A 24 8.00 -0.76 0.25
N GLU A 25 8.11 0.53 -0.09
CA GLU A 25 9.19 1.38 0.42
C GLU A 25 9.06 1.57 1.94
N LEU A 26 7.83 1.73 2.46
CA LEU A 26 7.58 1.80 3.89
C LEU A 26 8.00 0.53 4.63
N ASP A 27 7.65 -0.66 4.11
CA ASP A 27 8.09 -1.96 4.67
C ASP A 27 9.62 -2.08 4.70
N LYS A 28 10.28 -1.64 3.62
CA LYS A 28 11.75 -1.63 3.53
C LYS A 28 12.37 -0.68 4.56
N GLN A 29 11.85 0.54 4.69
CA GLN A 29 12.32 1.52 5.65
C GLN A 29 12.13 1.03 7.08
N MET A 30 11.00 0.38 7.39
CA MET A 30 10.79 -0.25 8.69
C MET A 30 11.87 -1.27 9.01
N LYS A 31 12.18 -2.18 8.06
CA LYS A 31 13.24 -3.19 8.24
C LYS A 31 14.61 -2.55 8.48
N GLN A 32 14.92 -1.46 7.78
CA GLN A 32 16.16 -0.72 7.98
C GLN A 32 16.22 -0.07 9.38
N VAL A 33 15.14 0.58 9.81
CA VAL A 33 15.04 1.17 11.16
C VAL A 33 15.22 0.10 12.24
N LYS A 34 14.57 -1.07 12.08
CA LYS A 34 14.72 -2.19 13.01
C LYS A 34 16.19 -2.61 13.17
N LYS A 35 16.87 -2.78 12.04
CA LYS A 35 18.30 -3.15 12.03
C LYS A 35 19.16 -2.12 12.77
N LEU A 36 18.93 -0.82 12.55
CA LEU A 36 19.66 0.24 13.25
C LEU A 36 19.39 0.24 14.76
N ILE A 37 18.16 -0.08 15.18
CA ILE A 37 17.81 -0.20 16.60
C ILE A 37 18.48 -1.42 17.24
N GLU A 38 18.52 -2.55 16.54
CA GLU A 38 19.22 -3.76 16.97
C GLU A 38 20.74 -3.53 17.06
N GLU A 39 21.32 -2.86 16.07
CA GLU A 39 22.73 -2.42 16.09
C GLU A 39 22.99 -1.49 17.27
N THR A 40 22.13 -0.51 17.51
CA THR A 40 22.23 0.40 18.66
C THR A 40 22.20 -0.37 19.99
N SER A 41 21.33 -1.38 20.09
CA SER A 41 21.22 -2.22 21.28
C SER A 41 22.47 -3.09 21.55
N SER A 42 23.33 -3.29 20.54
CA SER A 42 24.57 -4.08 20.68
C SER A 42 25.66 -3.36 21.47
N TRP A 43 25.76 -2.03 21.34
CA TRP A 43 26.79 -1.21 22.00
C TRP A 43 26.20 -0.30 23.10
N TRP A 44 24.94 0.12 22.99
CA TRP A 44 24.27 0.89 24.03
C TRP A 44 23.59 -0.04 25.04
N LYS A 45 24.39 -0.55 25.99
CA LYS A 45 23.90 -1.40 27.07
C LYS A 45 23.14 -0.57 28.13
N GLY A 46 22.00 -1.08 28.58
CA GLY A 46 21.19 -0.48 29.66
C GLY A 46 19.70 -0.37 29.32
N ASP A 47 18.90 0.10 30.28
CA ASP A 47 17.43 0.23 30.14
C ASP A 47 17.02 1.18 29.00
N SER A 48 17.85 2.16 28.66
CA SER A 48 17.57 3.09 27.56
C SER A 48 17.57 2.41 26.20
N GLY A 49 18.54 1.53 25.91
CA GLY A 49 18.58 0.77 24.65
C GLY A 49 17.40 -0.19 24.51
N LYS A 50 17.04 -0.89 25.61
CA LYS A 50 15.85 -1.74 25.66
C LYS A 50 14.56 -0.95 25.39
N LYS A 51 14.41 0.24 25.95
CA LYS A 51 13.23 1.10 25.74
C LYS A 51 13.03 1.48 24.27
N PHE A 52 14.10 1.72 23.51
CA PHE A 52 13.99 2.02 22.08
C PHE A 52 13.45 0.83 21.28
N LEU A 53 13.99 -0.37 21.54
CA LEU A 53 13.50 -1.60 20.91
C LEU A 53 12.04 -1.89 21.28
N ASP A 54 11.68 -1.72 22.55
CA ASP A 54 10.30 -1.90 23.02
C ASP A 54 9.31 -0.92 22.37
N GLN A 55 9.70 0.35 22.21
CA GLN A 55 8.87 1.33 21.53
C GLN A 55 8.69 0.99 20.05
N TYR A 56 9.76 0.57 19.37
CA TYR A 56 9.67 0.13 17.98
C TYR A 56 8.75 -1.09 17.83
N ASN A 57 8.91 -2.11 18.67
CA ASN A 57 8.10 -3.32 18.65
C ASN A 57 6.60 -3.05 18.88
N LYS A 58 6.25 -1.96 19.58
CA LYS A 58 4.84 -1.52 19.75
C LYS A 58 4.27 -0.85 18.50
N ILE A 59 5.11 -0.17 17.71
CA ILE A 59 4.69 0.59 16.52
C ILE A 59 4.71 -0.28 15.26
N GLU A 60 5.70 -1.18 15.13
CA GLU A 60 5.85 -2.11 14.01
C GLU A 60 4.53 -2.76 13.55
N PRO A 61 3.71 -3.37 14.43
CA PRO A 61 2.45 -4.00 14.02
C PRO A 61 1.42 -3.01 13.45
N ASN A 62 1.37 -1.77 13.95
CA ASN A 62 0.43 -0.77 13.45
C ASN A 62 0.79 -0.29 12.05
N VAL A 63 2.09 -0.14 11.78
CA VAL A 63 2.56 0.23 10.44
C VAL A 63 2.35 -0.94 9.46
N LYS A 64 2.53 -2.19 9.88
CA LYS A 64 2.18 -3.36 9.06
C LYS A 64 0.69 -3.39 8.71
N LYS A 65 -0.20 -3.10 9.66
CA LYS A 65 -1.65 -2.98 9.40
C LYS A 65 -1.97 -1.85 8.41
N LEU A 66 -1.26 -0.73 8.48
CA LEU A 66 -1.41 0.35 7.50
C LEU A 66 -1.03 -0.14 6.10
N ILE A 67 0.14 -0.80 5.97
CA ILE A 67 0.61 -1.38 4.70
C ILE A 67 -0.41 -2.37 4.14
N GLU A 68 -0.95 -3.25 4.98
CA GLU A 68 -2.00 -4.20 4.58
C GLU A 68 -3.27 -3.48 4.10
N CYS A 69 -3.75 -2.50 4.86
CA CYS A 69 -4.95 -1.72 4.52
C CYS A 69 -4.82 -1.03 3.16
N VAL A 70 -3.71 -0.32 2.92
CA VAL A 70 -3.51 0.38 1.64
C VAL A 70 -3.31 -0.59 0.48
N THR A 71 -2.70 -1.76 0.71
CA THR A 71 -2.57 -2.81 -0.30
C THR A 71 -3.93 -3.39 -0.67
N ASN A 72 -4.81 -3.61 0.31
CA ASN A 72 -6.16 -4.10 0.07
C ASN A 72 -6.99 -3.08 -0.73
N ILE A 73 -6.92 -1.80 -0.38
CA ILE A 73 -7.56 -0.72 -1.15
C ILE A 73 -7.02 -0.70 -2.59
N SER A 74 -5.71 -0.85 -2.79
CA SER A 74 -5.13 -0.95 -4.13
C SER A 74 -5.72 -2.11 -4.94
N LEU A 75 -5.92 -3.27 -4.32
CA LEU A 75 -6.50 -4.44 -4.97
C LEU A 75 -7.96 -4.21 -5.38
N GLU A 76 -8.77 -3.63 -4.50
CA GLU A 76 -10.18 -3.30 -4.78
C GLU A 76 -10.32 -2.31 -5.93
N VAL A 77 -9.47 -1.27 -5.95
CA VAL A 77 -9.46 -0.27 -7.02
C VAL A 77 -9.01 -0.87 -8.35
N LYS A 78 -8.01 -1.77 -8.35
CA LYS A 78 -7.61 -2.50 -9.57
C LYS A 78 -8.74 -3.40 -10.09
N ALA A 79 -9.39 -4.17 -9.20
CA ALA A 79 -10.51 -5.02 -9.58
C ALA A 79 -11.66 -4.21 -10.20
N THR A 80 -11.94 -3.03 -9.65
CA THR A 80 -12.94 -2.11 -10.21
C THR A 80 -12.53 -1.60 -11.60
N ALA A 81 -11.25 -1.27 -11.78
CA ALA A 81 -10.70 -0.84 -13.06
C ALA A 81 -10.79 -1.92 -14.14
N ASP A 82 -10.48 -3.16 -13.78
CA ASP A 82 -10.55 -4.30 -14.71
C ASP A 82 -12.01 -4.62 -15.08
N ALA A 83 -12.94 -4.53 -14.12
CA ALA A 83 -14.37 -4.70 -14.39
C ALA A 83 -14.90 -3.63 -15.36
N LYS A 84 -14.49 -2.37 -15.18
CA LYS A 84 -14.87 -1.25 -16.04
C LYS A 84 -14.33 -1.37 -17.46
N GLU A 85 -13.05 -1.71 -17.60
CA GLU A 85 -12.43 -1.91 -18.93
C GLU A 85 -13.11 -3.07 -19.68
N LYS A 86 -13.48 -4.14 -18.98
CA LYS A 86 -14.22 -5.26 -19.58
C LYS A 86 -15.63 -4.86 -20.04
N GLU A 87 -16.36 -4.11 -19.21
CA GLU A 87 -17.70 -3.58 -19.54
C GLU A 87 -17.64 -2.73 -20.83
N GLU A 88 -16.66 -1.83 -20.94
CA GLU A 88 -16.47 -0.99 -22.13
C GLU A 88 -16.13 -1.79 -23.38
N GLN A 89 -15.27 -2.82 -23.28
CA GLN A 89 -14.94 -3.70 -24.40
C GLN A 89 -16.16 -4.48 -24.90
N GLU A 90 -17.01 -4.96 -23.99
CA GLU A 90 -18.23 -5.69 -24.34
C GLU A 90 -19.26 -4.79 -25.04
N ILE A 91 -19.41 -3.55 -24.58
CA ILE A 91 -20.28 -2.54 -25.23
C ILE A 91 -19.74 -2.20 -26.62
N ALA A 92 -18.44 -1.93 -26.75
CA ALA A 92 -17.81 -1.62 -28.04
C ALA A 92 -17.98 -2.76 -29.05
N ALA A 93 -17.78 -4.02 -28.60
CA ALA A 93 -17.97 -5.19 -29.44
C ALA A 93 -19.43 -5.36 -29.91
N GLN A 94 -20.41 -5.02 -29.08
CA GLN A 94 -21.83 -5.03 -29.45
C GLN A 94 -22.20 -3.93 -30.44
N LEU A 95 -21.63 -2.73 -30.29
CA LEU A 95 -21.86 -1.60 -31.20
C LEU A 95 -21.16 -1.77 -32.56
N SER A 96 -20.10 -2.56 -32.61
CA SER A 96 -19.37 -2.89 -33.84
C SER A 96 -19.99 -4.03 -34.67
N LYS A 97 -21.07 -4.65 -34.19
CA LYS A 97 -21.85 -5.68 -34.88
C LYS A 97 -23.10 -5.08 -35.53
#